data_AF-A0A848Z2P3-F1
#
_entry.id   AF-A0A848Z2P3-F1
#
_cell.length_a   1.000
_cell.length_b   1.000
_cell.length_c   1.000
_cell.angle_alpha   90.00
_cell.angle_beta   90.00
_cell.angle_gamma   90.00
#
_symmetry.space_group_name_H-M   'P 1'
#
loop_
_entity.id
_entity.type
_entity.pdbx_description
1 polymer ?
#
loop_
_entity_poly.entity_id
_entity_poly.type
_entity_poly.pdbx_seq_one_letter_code
_entity_poly.pdbx_strand_id
1 'polypeptide(L)' 'EGEFGLIPIEIKRSEAVSARELRTITDFVNERKCEYGMVINAGSKPVRYNRNIIGIPLGAL' A
#
# COMPACT_ATOMS: atom_id res chain seq x y z
N GLU A 1 2.24 -17.28 20.59
CA GLU A 1 2.20 -15.82 20.40
C GLU A 1 2.75 -15.53 19.02
N GLY A 2 2.05 -14.75 18.19
CA GLY A 2 2.48 -14.47 16.80
C GLY A 2 3.44 -13.29 16.75
N GLU A 3 4.26 -13.22 15.69
CA GLU A 3 5.07 -12.01 15.45
C GLU A 3 4.14 -10.84 15.10
N PHE A 4 4.31 -9.73 15.83
CA PHE A 4 3.61 -8.49 15.53
C PHE A 4 4.43 -7.71 14.50
N GLY A 5 3.85 -7.48 13.33
CA GLY A 5 4.44 -6.68 12.26
C GLY A 5 3.92 -5.26 12.21
N LEU A 6 4.60 -4.40 11.45
CA LEU A 6 4.14 -3.06 11.11
C LEU A 6 3.64 -3.05 9.67
N ILE A 7 2.45 -2.51 9.44
CA ILE A 7 1.88 -2.31 8.09
C ILE A 7 1.62 -0.81 7.90
N PRO A 8 2.40 -0.11 7.07
CA PRO A 8 2.10 1.27 6.71
C PRO A 8 0.88 1.33 5.79
N ILE A 9 0.03 2.33 6.02
CA ILE A 9 -1.14 2.62 5.19
C ILE A 9 -0.98 4.03 4.62
N GLU A 10 -1.10 4.16 3.30
CA GLU A 10 -1.10 5.45 2.61
C GLU A 10 -2.42 5.63 1.82
N ILE A 11 -3.08 6.78 1.95
CA ILE A 11 -4.36 7.07 1.28
C ILE A 11 -4.12 8.02 0.11
N LYS A 12 -4.58 7.63 -1.08
CA LYS A 12 -4.54 8.43 -2.31
C LYS A 12 -5.96 8.67 -2.82
N ARG A 13 -6.22 9.86 -3.36
CA ARG A 13 -7.51 10.21 -3.98
C ARG A 13 -7.62 9.78 -5.45
N SER A 14 -6.50 9.47 -6.08
CA SER A 14 -6.44 9.02 -7.48
C SER A 14 -6.98 7.60 -7.61
N GLU A 15 -7.69 7.28 -8.69
CA GLU A 15 -8.09 5.90 -9.00
C GLU A 15 -6.89 5.04 -9.40
N ALA A 16 -6.02 5.60 -10.23
CA ALA A 16 -4.73 5.00 -10.61
C ALA A 16 -3.60 5.70 -9.85
N VAL A 17 -2.71 4.91 -9.24
CA VAL A 17 -1.56 5.42 -8.50
C VAL A 17 -0.30 5.12 -9.29
N SER A 18 0.44 6.17 -9.64
CA SER A 18 1.68 6.05 -10.41
C SER A 18 2.85 5.53 -9.56
N ALA A 19 3.89 4.99 -10.20
CA ALA A 19 5.11 4.57 -9.51
C ALA A 19 5.77 5.71 -8.71
N ARG A 20 5.65 6.96 -9.18
CA ARG A 20 6.16 8.13 -8.46
C ARG A 20 5.41 8.37 -7.15
N GLU A 21 4.09 8.21 -7.15
CA GLU A 21 3.25 8.39 -5.97
C GLU A 21 3.42 7.26 -4.95
N LEU A 22 3.84 6.08 -5.39
CA LEU A 22 4.15 4.91 -4.56
C LEU A 22 5.53 4.98 -3.88
N ARG A 23 6.40 5.92 -4.28
CA ARG A 23 7.78 6.00 -3.78
C ARG A 23 7.80 6.06 -2.25
N THR A 24 7.00 6.95 -1.64
CA THR A 24 7.01 7.18 -0.20
C THR A 24 6.72 5.90 0.60
N ILE A 25 5.61 5.22 0.32
CA ILE A 25 5.29 3.96 0.99
C ILE A 25 6.29 2.85 0.65
N THR A 26 6.84 2.84 -0.57
CA THR A 26 7.87 1.86 -0.95
C THR A 26 9.15 2.03 -0.14
N ASP A 27 9.64 3.26 -0.03
CA ASP A 27 10.82 3.59 0.76
C ASP A 27 10.58 3.23 2.23
N PHE A 28 9.42 3.58 2.77
CA PHE A 28 9.06 3.26 4.15
C PHE A 28 9.02 1.74 4.42
N VAL A 29 8.37 0.95 3.56
CA VAL A 29 8.31 -0.51 3.67
C VAL A 29 9.71 -1.10 3.68
N ASN A 30 10.60 -0.61 2.81
CA ASN A 30 11.97 -1.11 2.71
C ASN A 30 12.83 -0.71 3.91
N GLU A 31 12.79 0.56 4.32
CA GLU A 31 13.59 1.10 5.42
C GLU A 31 13.19 0.50 6.78
N ARG A 32 11.88 0.29 6.98
CA ARG A 32 11.34 -0.31 8.21
C ARG A 32 11.25 -1.83 8.15
N LYS A 33 11.64 -2.44 7.01
CA LYS A 33 11.59 -3.89 6.76
C LYS A 33 10.18 -4.46 7.03
N CYS A 34 9.15 -3.73 6.60
CA CYS A 34 7.78 -4.20 6.71
C CYS A 34 7.55 -5.35 5.72
N GLU A 35 6.79 -6.37 6.12
CA GLU A 35 6.42 -7.44 5.19
C GLU A 35 5.50 -6.92 4.08
N TYR A 36 4.57 -6.04 4.44
CA TYR A 36 3.59 -5.46 3.53
C TYR A 36 3.36 -3.98 3.81
N GLY A 37 2.92 -3.26 2.78
CA GLY A 37 2.30 -1.94 2.87
C GLY A 37 0.98 -1.90 2.08
N MET A 38 0.07 -1.03 2.50
CA MET A 38 -1.25 -0.89 1.89
C MET A 38 -1.47 0.52 1.38
N VAL A 39 -1.99 0.64 0.16
CA VAL A 39 -2.44 1.91 -0.42
C VAL A 39 -3.94 1.88 -0.56
N ILE A 40 -4.65 2.82 0.06
CA ILE A 40 -6.08 3.01 -0.16
C ILE A 40 -6.25 3.98 -1.32
N ASN A 41 -7.03 3.61 -2.34
CA ASN A 41 -7.24 4.44 -3.53
C ASN A 41 -8.72 4.56 -3.91
N ALA A 42 -9.04 5.43 -4.88
CA ALA A 42 -10.40 5.61 -5.38
C ALA A 42 -10.78 4.61 -6.49
N GLY A 43 -9.94 3.61 -6.76
CA GLY A 43 -10.18 2.62 -7.79
C GLY A 43 -11.37 1.70 -7.47
N SER A 44 -11.67 0.79 -8.38
CA SER A 44 -12.82 -0.12 -8.25
C SER A 44 -12.44 -1.56 -7.89
N LYS A 45 -11.15 -1.92 -7.94
CA LYS A 45 -10.66 -3.28 -7.67
C LYS A 45 -9.30 -3.26 -6.94
N PRO A 46 -9.00 -4.28 -6.11
CA PRO A 46 -7.66 -4.44 -5.56
C PRO A 46 -6.59 -4.53 -6.65
N VAL A 47 -5.44 -3.89 -6.40
CA VAL A 47 -4.31 -3.87 -7.33
C VAL A 47 -3.06 -4.30 -6.59
N ARG A 48 -2.27 -5.21 -7.15
CA ARG A 48 -0.93 -5.49 -6.64
C ARG A 48 0.07 -4.58 -7.34
N TYR A 49 0.64 -3.62 -6.61
CA TYR A 49 1.61 -2.67 -7.19
C TYR A 49 3.00 -3.28 -7.30
N ASN A 50 3.39 -4.06 -6.30
CA ASN A 50 4.59 -4.88 -6.33
C ASN A 50 4.42 -6.08 -5.36
N ARG A 51 5.52 -6.79 -5.04
CA ARG A 51 5.46 -7.95 -4.16
C ARG A 51 4.92 -7.62 -2.76
N ASN A 52 5.26 -6.45 -2.22
CA ASN A 52 5.02 -6.08 -0.82
C ASN A 52 3.95 -4.98 -0.67
N ILE A 53 3.46 -4.38 -1.75
CA ILE A 53 2.50 -3.28 -1.70
C ILE A 53 1.22 -3.63 -2.46
N ILE A 54 0.09 -3.53 -1.75
CA ILE A 54 -1.24 -3.82 -2.26
C ILE A 54 -2.09 -2.56 -2.19
N GLY A 55 -2.76 -2.25 -3.30
CA GLY A 55 -3.80 -1.23 -3.40
C GLY A 55 -5.16 -1.82 -3.09
N ILE A 56 -5.92 -1.17 -2.20
CA ILE A 56 -7.29 -1.51 -1.84
C ILE A 56 -8.21 -0.32 -2.18
N PRO A 57 -9.26 -0.52 -2.97
CA PRO A 57 -10.33 0.46 -3.15
C PRO A 57 -10.93 0.90 -1.83
N LEU A 58 -11.20 2.20 -1.67
CA LEU A 58 -11.93 2.70 -0.51
C LEU A 58 -13.28 2.00 -0.34
N GLY A 59 -13.99 1.68 -1.43
CA GLY A 59 -15.27 0.99 -1.39
C GLY A 59 -15.21 -0.50 -1.01
N ALA A 60 -14.00 -1.05 -0.80
CA ALA A 60 -13.80 -2.45 -0.39
C ALA A 60 -13.39 -2.59 1.09
N LEU A 61 -13.33 -1.48 1.82
CA LEU A 61 -13.08 -1.41 3.28
C LEU A 61 -14.40 -1.18 4.02
#